data_AF-A0AAE5XG01-F1
#
_entry.id   AF-A0AAE5XG01-F1
#
_cell.length_a   1.000
_cell.length_b   1.000
_cell.length_c   1.000
_cell.angle_alpha   90.00
_cell.angle_beta   90.00
_cell.angle_gamma   90.00
#
_symmetry.space_group_name_H-M   'P 1'
#
loop_
_entity.id
_entity.type
_entity.pdbx_description
1 polymer ?
#
loop_
_entity_poly.entity_id
_entity_poly.type
_entity_poly.pdbx_seq_one_letter_code
_entity_poly.pdbx_strand_id
1 'polypeptide(L)'
;MATREREKEAEDEQMTEAQRLTLLEKSMSLNRFFLLLLAMLIVVTLSVTITVSIISAMDSGGDSAKTAEIADLQNKVQELRQELQATREQVAALNAEIPTIKTSIANGSAPAFQRLLLKQEASYQEFIRGVKEGMYDLARMVPGSRTWLELYNEKMDRALQFSQERQRELQRLNTGGVLIEPGS
;
A
#
# COMPACT_ATOMS: atom_id res chain seq x y z
N MET A 1 3.35 -57.00 117.00
CA MET A 1 1.95 -56.56 116.98
C MET A 1 1.96 -55.10 116.55
N ALA A 2 2.07 -54.78 115.25
CA ALA A 2 1.12 -55.06 114.17
C ALA A 2 -0.26 -54.48 114.49
N THR A 3 -0.50 -53.25 114.02
CA THR A 3 -1.75 -52.70 113.43
C THR A 3 -1.78 -51.17 113.54
N ARG A 4 -1.31 -50.48 112.49
CA ARG A 4 -1.82 -49.18 111.99
C ARG A 4 -0.93 -48.60 110.87
N GLU A 5 -0.52 -49.45 109.93
CA GLU A 5 -0.05 -49.01 108.60
C GLU A 5 -1.11 -49.27 107.53
N ARG A 6 -2.39 -49.14 107.88
CA ARG A 6 -3.49 -49.29 106.92
C ARG A 6 -4.59 -48.31 107.28
N GLU A 7 -4.45 -47.05 106.85
CA GLU A 7 -5.62 -46.17 106.68
C GLU A 7 -5.36 -44.85 105.94
N LYS A 8 -4.23 -44.70 105.22
CA LYS A 8 -4.02 -43.55 104.31
C LYS A 8 -3.36 -43.93 102.98
N GLU A 9 -3.66 -45.11 102.46
CA GLU A 9 -3.32 -45.54 101.09
C GLU A 9 -4.57 -45.93 100.28
N ALA A 10 -5.76 -45.46 100.68
CA ALA A 10 -7.02 -45.82 100.03
C ALA A 10 -7.99 -44.62 99.90
N GLU A 11 -7.47 -43.44 99.53
CA GLU A 11 -8.31 -42.41 98.89
C GLU A 11 -7.98 -42.39 97.39
N ASP A 12 -8.82 -43.14 96.66
CA ASP A 12 -9.11 -42.99 95.24
C ASP A 12 -8.00 -43.28 94.22
N GLU A 13 -7.37 -44.44 94.38
CA GLU A 13 -7.43 -45.41 93.28
C GLU A 13 -8.90 -45.73 92.96
N GLN A 14 -9.53 -44.91 92.12
CA GLN A 14 -10.68 -45.30 91.28
C GLN A 14 -11.16 -44.11 90.42
N MET A 15 -10.31 -43.67 89.48
CA MET A 15 -10.87 -43.19 88.21
C MET A 15 -11.52 -44.40 87.53
N THR A 16 -12.82 -44.56 87.72
CA THR A 16 -13.63 -45.64 87.13
C THR A 16 -13.37 -45.68 85.62
N GLU A 17 -13.02 -46.85 85.07
CA GLU A 17 -12.75 -47.05 83.64
C GLU A 17 -13.85 -46.48 82.73
N ALA A 18 -15.09 -46.38 83.25
CA ALA A 18 -16.25 -45.76 82.63
C ALA A 18 -16.12 -44.23 82.37
N GLN A 19 -15.42 -43.47 83.21
CA GLN A 19 -15.21 -42.03 83.00
C GLN A 19 -14.13 -41.75 81.94
N ARG A 20 -13.16 -42.65 81.77
CA ARG A 20 -12.15 -42.55 80.70
C ARG A 20 -12.75 -42.89 79.34
N LEU A 21 -13.63 -43.90 79.28
CA LEU A 21 -14.33 -44.28 78.05
C LEU A 21 -15.23 -43.16 77.50
N THR A 22 -15.95 -42.45 78.38
CA THR A 22 -16.84 -41.34 77.98
C THR A 22 -16.07 -40.07 77.57
N LEU A 23 -14.91 -39.78 78.17
CA LEU A 23 -14.00 -38.71 77.73
C LEU A 23 -13.32 -39.04 76.38
N LEU A 24 -12.95 -40.29 76.15
CA LEU A 24 -12.43 -40.73 74.85
C LEU A 24 -13.53 -40.72 73.77
N GLU A 25 -14.76 -41.12 74.08
CA GLU A 25 -15.87 -41.13 73.12
C GLU A 25 -16.28 -39.71 72.68
N LYS A 26 -16.31 -38.76 73.63
CA LYS A 26 -16.59 -37.35 73.36
C LYS A 26 -15.45 -36.69 72.57
N SER A 27 -14.19 -37.02 72.84
CA SER A 27 -13.04 -36.49 72.10
C SER A 27 -12.85 -37.14 70.72
N MET A 28 -13.20 -38.42 70.53
CA MET A 28 -13.19 -39.08 69.22
C MET A 28 -14.26 -38.52 68.28
N SER A 29 -15.49 -38.28 68.78
CA SER A 29 -16.58 -37.72 67.97
C SER A 29 -16.31 -36.27 67.57
N LEU A 30 -15.72 -35.47 68.47
CA LEU A 30 -15.26 -34.11 68.16
C LEU A 30 -14.15 -34.11 67.09
N ASN A 31 -13.17 -35.02 67.17
CA ASN A 31 -12.10 -35.09 66.17
C ASN A 31 -12.62 -35.53 64.79
N ARG A 32 -13.58 -36.46 64.74
CA ARG A 32 -14.27 -36.85 63.49
C ARG A 32 -15.10 -35.71 62.91
N PHE A 33 -15.75 -34.91 63.75
CA PHE A 33 -16.51 -33.73 63.32
C PHE A 33 -15.58 -32.64 62.75
N PHE A 34 -14.47 -32.33 63.42
CA PHE A 34 -13.47 -31.38 62.90
C PHE A 34 -12.84 -31.86 61.59
N LEU A 35 -12.55 -33.17 61.46
CA LEU A 35 -12.06 -33.75 60.21
C LEU A 35 -13.07 -33.63 59.06
N LEU A 36 -14.36 -33.86 59.32
CA LEU A 36 -15.40 -33.69 58.31
C LEU A 36 -15.57 -32.21 57.89
N LEU A 37 -15.50 -31.29 58.84
CA LEU A 37 -15.59 -29.85 58.57
C LEU A 37 -14.38 -29.37 57.76
N LEU A 38 -13.17 -29.83 58.10
CA LEU A 38 -11.95 -29.55 57.35
C LEU A 38 -12.03 -30.12 55.92
N ALA A 39 -12.47 -31.37 55.77
CA ALA A 39 -12.63 -32.00 54.47
C ALA A 39 -13.64 -31.25 53.59
N MET A 40 -14.76 -30.80 54.15
CA MET A 40 -15.76 -30.01 53.44
C MET A 40 -15.19 -28.65 52.98
N LEU A 41 -14.42 -27.98 53.83
CA LEU A 41 -13.77 -26.71 53.49
C LEU A 41 -12.75 -26.90 52.37
N ILE A 42 -11.94 -27.96 52.44
CA ILE A 42 -10.99 -28.31 51.37
C ILE A 42 -11.73 -28.53 50.05
N VAL A 43 -12.81 -29.31 50.03
CA VAL A 43 -13.60 -29.55 48.81
C VAL A 43 -14.16 -28.26 48.21
N VAL A 44 -14.69 -27.37 49.04
CA VAL A 44 -15.24 -26.08 48.58
C VAL A 44 -14.13 -25.19 47.99
N THR A 45 -13.00 -25.07 48.67
CA THR A 45 -11.86 -24.26 48.17
C THR A 45 -11.30 -24.83 46.87
N LEU A 46 -11.18 -26.15 46.74
CA LEU A 46 -10.76 -26.81 45.50
C LEU A 46 -11.75 -26.53 44.36
N SER A 47 -13.05 -26.64 44.63
CA SER A 47 -14.08 -26.36 43.63
C SER A 47 -13.99 -24.93 43.11
N VAL A 48 -13.90 -23.94 44.00
CA VAL A 48 -13.78 -22.52 43.61
C VAL A 48 -12.49 -22.28 42.82
N THR A 49 -11.37 -22.87 43.27
CA THR A 49 -10.07 -22.72 42.60
C THR A 49 -10.11 -23.29 41.18
N ILE A 50 -10.71 -24.47 41.00
CA ILE A 50 -10.88 -25.10 39.69
C ILE A 50 -11.79 -24.24 38.80
N THR A 51 -12.93 -23.77 39.31
CA THR A 51 -13.86 -22.95 38.54
C THR A 51 -13.21 -21.64 38.08
N VAL A 52 -12.47 -20.95 38.96
CA VAL A 52 -11.72 -19.73 38.62
C VAL A 52 -10.61 -20.03 37.61
N SER A 53 -9.91 -21.16 37.75
CA SER A 53 -8.85 -21.56 36.81
C SER A 53 -9.39 -21.82 35.41
N ILE A 54 -10.57 -22.44 35.27
CA ILE A 54 -11.21 -22.69 33.98
C ILE A 54 -11.64 -21.39 33.31
N ILE A 55 -12.29 -20.49 34.07
CA ILE A 55 -12.73 -19.18 33.56
C ILE A 55 -11.52 -18.34 33.11
N SER A 56 -10.47 -18.29 33.93
CA SER A 56 -9.23 -17.57 33.59
C SER A 56 -8.51 -18.16 32.38
N ALA A 57 -8.50 -19.48 32.23
CA ALA A 57 -7.91 -20.15 31.07
C ALA A 57 -8.68 -19.83 29.77
N MET A 58 -10.02 -19.75 29.83
CA MET A 58 -10.85 -19.37 28.68
C MET A 58 -10.70 -17.90 28.28
N ASP A 59 -10.53 -16.99 29.24
CA ASP A 59 -10.34 -15.55 29.00
C ASP A 59 -8.95 -15.25 28.39
N SER A 60 -7.92 -15.94 28.89
CA SER A 60 -6.54 -15.75 28.44
C SER A 60 -6.26 -16.13 26.98
N GLY A 61 -7.11 -16.97 26.36
CA GLY A 61 -6.95 -17.40 24.96
C GLY A 61 -7.53 -16.43 23.93
N GLY A 62 -8.48 -15.57 24.31
CA GLY A 62 -9.20 -14.68 23.39
C GLY A 62 -8.59 -13.28 23.25
N ASP A 63 -8.11 -12.71 24.35
CA ASP A 63 -7.59 -11.34 24.37
C ASP A 63 -6.19 -11.22 23.80
N SER A 64 -5.32 -12.20 24.03
CA SER A 64 -3.93 -12.16 23.52
C SER A 64 -3.87 -12.29 21.99
N ALA A 65 -4.72 -13.14 21.40
CA ALA A 65 -4.82 -13.31 19.94
C ALA A 65 -5.43 -12.07 19.24
N LYS A 66 -6.48 -11.47 19.82
CA LYS A 66 -7.08 -10.23 19.31
C LYS A 66 -6.12 -9.04 19.44
N THR A 67 -5.35 -8.97 20.52
CA THR A 67 -4.35 -7.92 20.72
C THR A 67 -3.23 -8.02 19.69
N ALA A 68 -2.81 -9.24 19.33
CA ALA A 68 -1.83 -9.48 18.27
C ALA A 68 -2.36 -9.09 16.87
N GLU A 69 -3.61 -9.42 16.54
CA GLU A 69 -4.23 -8.98 15.27
C GLU A 69 -4.40 -7.46 15.21
N ILE A 70 -4.80 -6.81 16.31
CA ILE A 70 -4.93 -5.35 16.37
C ILE A 70 -3.56 -4.69 16.20
N ALA A 71 -2.50 -5.24 16.80
CA ALA A 71 -1.14 -4.74 16.61
C ALA A 71 -0.66 -4.90 15.16
N ASP A 72 -0.95 -6.02 14.50
CA ASP A 72 -0.63 -6.24 13.08
C ASP A 72 -1.39 -5.27 12.16
N LEU A 73 -2.68 -5.06 12.41
CA LEU A 73 -3.50 -4.06 11.71
C LEU A 73 -2.96 -2.64 11.91
N GLN A 74 -2.52 -2.30 13.12
CA GLN A 74 -1.95 -0.99 13.42
C GLN A 74 -0.63 -0.77 12.67
N ASN A 75 0.22 -1.80 12.60
CA ASN A 75 1.45 -1.78 11.81
C ASN A 75 1.17 -1.61 10.32
N LYS A 76 0.23 -2.37 9.75
CA LYS A 76 -0.19 -2.23 8.34
C LYS A 76 -0.74 -0.85 8.05
N VAL A 77 -1.59 -0.29 8.91
CA VAL A 77 -2.11 1.08 8.73
C VAL A 77 -0.97 2.11 8.77
N GLN A 78 0.04 1.90 9.61
CA GLN A 78 1.20 2.78 9.69
C GLN A 78 2.06 2.68 8.43
N GLU A 79 2.29 1.47 7.92
CA GLU A 79 3.01 1.21 6.67
C GLU A 79 2.28 1.83 5.46
N LEU A 80 0.97 1.58 5.32
CA LEU A 80 0.15 2.19 4.27
C LEU A 80 0.16 3.72 4.31
N ARG A 81 0.17 4.32 5.51
CA ARG A 81 0.27 5.77 5.67
C ARG A 81 1.62 6.30 5.20
N GLN A 82 2.70 5.60 5.50
CA GLN A 82 4.04 5.95 5.03
C GLN A 82 4.13 5.84 3.50
N GLU A 83 3.59 4.77 2.91
CA GLU A 83 3.56 4.57 1.45
C GLU A 83 2.71 5.64 0.74
N LEU A 84 1.57 6.01 1.31
CA LEU A 84 0.73 7.10 0.81
C LEU A 84 1.47 8.45 0.85
N GLN A 85 2.24 8.70 1.91
CA GLN A 85 3.02 9.92 2.03
C GLN A 85 4.14 9.95 0.99
N ALA A 86 4.90 8.86 0.84
CA ALA A 86 5.95 8.75 -0.17
C ALA A 86 5.39 8.90 -1.60
N THR A 87 4.23 8.32 -1.87
CA THR A 87 3.55 8.45 -3.17
C THR A 87 3.08 9.88 -3.41
N ARG A 88 2.53 10.55 -2.38
CA ARG A 88 2.16 11.98 -2.49
C ARG A 88 3.36 12.87 -2.77
N GLU A 89 4.50 12.60 -2.13
CA GLU A 89 5.75 13.33 -2.35
C GLU A 89 6.25 13.12 -3.79
N GLN A 90 6.23 11.87 -4.30
CA GLN A 90 6.55 11.59 -5.69
C GLN A 90 5.59 12.29 -6.66
N VAL A 91 4.28 12.20 -6.44
CA VAL A 91 3.29 12.88 -7.29
C VAL A 91 3.47 14.40 -7.27
N ALA A 92 3.81 14.99 -6.12
CA ALA A 92 4.12 16.41 -6.01
C ALA A 92 5.39 16.78 -6.79
N ALA A 93 6.45 15.96 -6.70
CA ALA A 93 7.68 16.15 -7.46
C ALA A 93 7.44 16.04 -8.97
N LEU A 94 6.73 15.02 -9.44
CA LEU A 94 6.36 14.86 -10.84
C LEU A 94 5.50 16.04 -11.35
N ASN A 95 4.53 16.50 -10.55
CA ASN A 95 3.72 17.66 -10.91
C ASN A 95 4.54 18.96 -11.00
N ALA A 96 5.63 19.08 -10.24
CA ALA A 96 6.57 20.19 -10.35
C ALA A 96 7.51 20.06 -11.57
N GLU A 97 7.80 18.84 -12.02
CA GLU A 97 8.63 18.58 -13.21
C GLU A 97 7.87 18.75 -14.54
N ILE A 98 6.58 18.41 -14.60
CA ILE A 98 5.72 18.58 -15.79
C ILE A 98 5.81 19.99 -16.40
N PRO A 99 5.65 21.10 -15.66
CA PRO A 99 5.75 22.44 -16.24
C PRO A 99 7.16 22.71 -16.78
N THR A 100 8.20 22.23 -16.09
CA THR A 100 9.60 22.37 -16.53
C THR A 100 9.82 21.66 -17.86
N ILE A 101 9.39 20.40 -17.99
CA ILE A 101 9.46 19.62 -19.23
C ILE A 101 8.66 20.31 -20.34
N LYS A 102 7.45 20.77 -20.05
CA LYS A 102 6.60 21.50 -21.00
C LYS A 102 7.27 22.79 -21.50
N THR A 103 7.91 23.54 -20.61
CA THR A 103 8.68 24.74 -20.98
C THR A 103 9.93 24.39 -21.77
N SER A 104 10.65 23.32 -21.44
CA SER A 104 11.82 22.87 -22.19
C SER A 104 11.46 22.35 -23.58
N ILE A 105 10.30 21.72 -23.76
CA ILE A 105 9.77 21.34 -25.08
C ILE A 105 9.34 22.58 -25.86
N ALA A 106 8.63 23.52 -25.22
CA ALA A 106 8.15 24.74 -25.88
C ALA A 106 9.28 25.72 -26.25
N ASN A 107 10.30 25.83 -25.40
CA ASN A 107 11.51 26.62 -25.61
C ASN A 107 12.61 25.83 -26.33
N GLY A 108 12.40 24.53 -26.53
CA GLY A 108 13.26 23.68 -27.32
C GLY A 108 13.35 24.20 -28.75
N SER A 109 14.50 24.00 -29.38
CA SER A 109 14.75 24.43 -30.76
C SER A 109 13.82 23.73 -31.76
N ALA A 110 13.28 22.56 -31.43
CA ALA A 110 12.50 21.74 -32.37
C ALA A 110 11.19 22.40 -32.86
N PRO A 111 10.25 22.87 -32.01
CA PRO A 111 9.05 23.56 -32.49
C PRO A 111 9.33 24.92 -33.16
N ALA A 112 10.42 25.60 -32.76
CA ALA A 112 10.85 26.83 -33.41
C ALA A 112 11.42 26.57 -34.81
N PHE A 113 12.29 25.56 -34.94
CA PHE A 113 12.91 25.13 -36.18
C PHE A 113 11.87 24.59 -37.17
N GLN A 114 10.90 23.80 -36.70
CA GLN A 114 9.79 23.33 -37.51
C GLN A 114 8.94 24.48 -38.07
N ARG A 115 8.61 25.49 -37.26
CA ARG A 115 7.91 26.70 -37.73
C ARG A 115 8.72 27.46 -38.79
N LEU A 116 10.04 27.51 -38.64
CA LEU A 116 10.93 28.08 -39.64
C LEU A 116 10.88 27.28 -40.95
N LEU A 117 10.97 25.95 -40.89
CA LEU A 117 10.87 25.08 -42.08
C LEU A 117 9.52 25.21 -42.79
N LEU A 118 8.42 25.30 -42.04
CA LEU A 118 7.09 25.54 -42.63
C LEU A 118 7.01 26.88 -43.38
N LYS A 119 7.59 27.95 -42.80
CA LYS A 119 7.69 29.25 -43.47
C LYS A 119 8.59 29.20 -44.70
N GLN A 120 9.67 28.44 -44.62
CA GLN A 120 10.59 28.24 -45.74
C GLN A 120 9.90 27.53 -46.90
N GLU A 121 9.14 26.47 -46.65
CA GLU A 121 8.41 25.77 -47.72
C GLU A 121 7.32 26.64 -48.34
N ALA A 122 6.59 27.42 -47.54
CA ALA A 122 5.64 28.39 -48.08
C ALA A 122 6.33 29.42 -48.99
N SER A 123 7.47 29.98 -48.56
CA SER A 123 8.27 30.90 -49.37
C SER A 123 8.82 30.26 -50.64
N TYR A 124 9.22 28.99 -50.59
CA TYR A 124 9.70 28.25 -51.76
C TYR A 124 8.59 28.05 -52.80
N GLN A 125 7.37 27.74 -52.36
CA GLN A 125 6.22 27.61 -53.26
C GLN A 125 5.85 28.94 -53.94
N GLU A 126 5.87 30.05 -53.19
CA GLU A 126 5.68 31.39 -53.76
C GLU A 126 6.75 31.69 -54.81
N PHE A 127 8.01 31.42 -54.49
CA PHE A 127 9.12 31.64 -55.41
C PHE A 127 8.96 30.85 -56.72
N ILE A 128 8.68 29.54 -56.64
CA ILE A 128 8.52 28.72 -57.85
C ILE A 128 7.29 29.16 -58.68
N ARG A 129 6.19 29.57 -58.02
CA ARG A 129 5.03 30.14 -58.72
C ARG A 129 5.39 31.42 -59.48
N GLY A 130 6.11 32.34 -58.84
CA GLY A 130 6.60 33.55 -59.51
C GLY A 130 7.55 33.27 -60.67
N VAL A 131 8.45 32.28 -60.53
CA VAL A 131 9.33 31.85 -61.64
C VAL A 131 8.51 31.28 -62.80
N LYS A 132 7.48 30.49 -62.51
CA LYS A 132 6.60 29.89 -63.53
C LYS A 132 5.83 30.95 -64.31
N GLU A 133 5.30 31.96 -63.62
CA GLU A 133 4.64 33.12 -64.24
C GLU A 133 5.63 33.91 -65.12
N GLY A 134 6.82 34.25 -64.59
CA GLY A 134 7.83 34.96 -65.35
C GLY A 134 8.33 34.19 -66.58
N MET A 135 8.52 32.88 -66.48
CA MET A 135 8.86 32.01 -67.60
C MET A 135 7.77 31.97 -68.66
N TYR A 136 6.51 31.94 -68.23
CA TYR A 136 5.37 31.94 -69.13
C TYR A 136 5.29 33.24 -69.95
N ASP A 137 5.51 34.39 -69.31
CA ASP A 137 5.56 35.68 -69.99
C ASP A 137 6.75 35.80 -70.93
N LEU A 138 7.94 35.37 -70.48
CA LEU A 138 9.15 35.35 -71.31
C LEU A 138 8.98 34.46 -72.54
N ALA A 139 8.34 33.30 -72.37
CA ALA A 139 8.13 32.35 -73.46
C ALA A 139 7.13 32.85 -74.53
N ARG A 140 6.35 33.90 -74.24
CA ARG A 140 5.51 34.57 -75.23
C ARG A 140 6.26 35.65 -76.00
N MET A 141 7.37 36.15 -75.46
CA MET A 141 8.18 37.21 -76.05
C MET A 141 9.32 36.67 -76.92
N VAL A 142 9.74 35.41 -76.72
CA VAL A 142 10.88 34.80 -77.43
C VAL A 142 10.39 33.69 -78.40
N PRO A 143 10.61 33.80 -79.72
CA PRO A 143 10.27 32.74 -80.67
C PRO A 143 11.03 31.45 -80.38
N GLY A 144 10.34 30.30 -80.39
CA GLY A 144 10.95 28.97 -80.20
C GLY A 144 11.12 28.51 -78.74
N SER A 145 10.78 29.33 -77.75
CA SER A 145 10.88 29.00 -76.31
C SER A 145 9.79 28.04 -75.78
N ARG A 146 8.84 27.61 -76.62
CA ARG A 146 7.71 26.76 -76.23
C ARG A 146 8.16 25.40 -75.66
N THR A 147 9.18 24.79 -76.27
CA THR A 147 9.69 23.48 -75.85
C THR A 147 10.40 23.56 -74.49
N TRP A 148 11.12 24.66 -74.21
CA TRP A 148 11.77 24.87 -72.91
C TRP A 148 10.74 25.20 -71.82
N LEU A 149 9.68 25.95 -72.14
CA LEU A 149 8.58 26.20 -71.22
C LEU A 149 7.91 24.89 -70.77
N GLU A 150 7.64 23.98 -71.69
CA GLU A 150 7.02 22.68 -71.40
C GLU A 150 7.90 21.81 -70.48
N LEU A 151 9.17 21.64 -70.84
CA LEU A 151 10.12 20.82 -70.07
C LEU A 151 10.34 21.35 -68.64
N TYR A 152 10.40 22.67 -68.46
CA TYR A 152 10.67 23.27 -67.15
C TYR A 152 9.40 23.44 -66.32
N ASN A 153 8.23 23.62 -66.94
CA ASN A 153 6.96 23.58 -66.23
C ASN A 153 6.76 22.25 -65.51
N GLU A 154 7.02 21.11 -66.17
CA GLU A 154 6.91 19.79 -65.53
C GLU A 154 7.86 19.66 -64.33
N LYS A 155 9.09 20.19 -64.45
CA LYS A 155 10.08 20.17 -63.35
C LYS A 155 9.65 21.06 -62.19
N MET A 156 9.13 22.25 -62.46
CA MET A 156 8.63 23.17 -61.44
C MET A 156 7.37 22.65 -60.76
N ASP A 157 6.48 21.99 -61.51
CA ASP A 157 5.28 21.36 -60.95
C ASP A 157 5.63 20.21 -60.01
N ARG A 158 6.61 19.37 -60.37
CA ARG A 158 7.17 18.37 -59.44
C ARG A 158 7.80 19.01 -58.21
N ALA A 159 8.57 20.08 -58.37
CA ALA A 159 9.20 20.78 -57.25
C ALA A 159 8.14 21.38 -56.29
N LEU A 160 7.04 21.92 -56.82
CA LEU A 160 5.90 22.39 -56.03
C LEU A 160 5.21 21.24 -55.29
N GLN A 161 4.97 20.11 -55.96
CA GLN A 161 4.38 18.92 -55.32
C GLN A 161 5.23 18.43 -54.15
N PHE A 162 6.54 18.27 -54.35
CA PHE A 162 7.45 17.85 -53.27
C PHE A 162 7.50 18.85 -52.12
N SER A 163 7.47 20.16 -52.39
CA SER A 163 7.39 21.18 -51.33
C SER A 163 6.09 21.08 -50.52
N GLN A 164 4.96 20.86 -51.19
CA GLN A 164 3.66 20.68 -50.53
C GLN A 164 3.59 19.38 -49.72
N GLU A 165 4.25 18.31 -50.17
CA GLU A 165 4.40 17.06 -49.42
C GLU A 165 5.22 17.26 -48.15
N ARG A 166 6.42 17.85 -48.27
CA ARG A 166 7.25 18.18 -47.11
C ARG A 166 6.52 19.09 -46.13
N GLN A 167 5.77 20.08 -46.61
CA GLN A 167 4.95 20.93 -45.74
C GLN A 167 3.88 20.13 -44.99
N ARG A 168 3.20 19.18 -45.65
CA ARG A 168 2.21 18.30 -45.01
C ARG A 168 2.84 17.39 -43.97
N GLU A 169 4.00 16.81 -44.26
CA GLU A 169 4.77 15.99 -43.31
C GLU A 169 5.17 16.82 -42.10
N LEU A 170 5.74 18.01 -42.31
CA LEU A 170 6.10 18.94 -41.24
C LEU A 170 4.88 19.35 -40.40
N GLN A 171 3.69 19.49 -40.98
CA GLN A 171 2.47 19.78 -40.21
C GLN A 171 2.00 18.59 -39.36
N ARG A 172 2.15 17.35 -39.84
CA ARG A 172 1.77 16.13 -39.10
C ARG A 172 2.63 15.89 -37.86
N LEU A 173 3.91 16.27 -37.93
CA LEU A 173 4.83 16.20 -36.77
C LEU A 173 4.33 17.06 -35.59
N ASN A 174 3.53 18.10 -35.83
CA ASN A 174 2.96 18.95 -34.77
C ASN A 174 1.79 18.29 -34.02
N THR A 175 1.02 17.43 -34.69
CA THR A 175 -0.16 16.77 -34.12
C THR A 175 0.15 15.41 -33.49
N GLY A 176 1.42 14.97 -33.46
CA GLY A 176 1.79 13.63 -32.99
C GLY A 176 1.21 12.50 -33.85
N GLY A 177 0.80 12.80 -35.08
CA GLY A 177 0.21 11.83 -35.99
C GLY A 177 1.27 10.87 -36.54
N VAL A 178 0.95 9.57 -36.54
CA VAL A 178 1.81 8.51 -37.08
C VAL A 178 2.25 8.85 -38.52
N LEU A 179 3.56 8.82 -38.77
CA LEU A 179 4.14 8.83 -40.11
C LEU A 179 3.76 7.51 -40.79
N ILE A 180 2.64 7.49 -41.49
CA ILE A 180 2.33 6.40 -42.43
C ILE A 180 3.14 6.71 -43.68
N GLU A 181 4.24 5.99 -43.88
CA GLU A 181 4.98 6.01 -45.13
C GLU A 181 4.04 5.61 -46.28
N PRO A 182 3.89 6.43 -47.33
CA PRO A 182 3.15 6.01 -48.50
C PRO A 182 4.04 5.10 -49.36
N GLY A 183 3.85 3.80 -49.24
CA GLY A 183 4.19 2.82 -50.27
C GLY A 183 5.46 2.00 -50.03
N SER A 184 5.25 0.79 -49.51
CA SER A 184 5.93 -0.43 -50.00
C SER A 184 5.23 -0.93 -51.25
#